data_AF-A0A7G5YX22-F1
#
_entry.id   AF-A0A7G5YX22-F1
#
_cell.length_a   1.000
_cell.length_b   1.000
_cell.length_c   1.000
_cell.angle_alpha   90.00
_cell.angle_beta   90.00
_cell.angle_gamma   90.00
#
_symmetry.space_group_name_H-M   'P 1'
#
loop_
_entity.id
_entity.type
_entity.pdbx_description
1 polymer ?
#
loop_
_entity_poly.entity_id
_entity_poly.type
_entity_poly.pdbx_seq_one_letter_code
_entity_poly.pdbx_strand_id
1 'polypeptide(L)'
;MDRFATTSLVGFAPAPVSTRLISGSATVRSYGTSWVGDDSDILLPDSVHSFVDIDMMTWVGAFLCATDALFAPKMAAAIAALDPDRAASLAKRKQQLADVIARTLIPVLLIPGQVPAVEPARALFHQSLLERLGTAYPSEVSDGNPLHLFPPLPVVSSVRAVPARSPMSIAEAILWDCVATVVTPQTAQDELLLSVTINDLSAPSVDLTGKAAVAAAPHRSAAATLFEALARMTFEHRQIVPHLEQVLSGGNAAVARAALERLDALIGDVARTWPDWFARTLPIEAAEVGSASAVDRVTWSYTVDFSRLPVLSVTRLASDNGVLPPWPAIAESVAPPEDGQATNSYQASAGFPAEAPLTFTWVKLPILWAQQVDVAASVRRNANLVTPGLPDGTLVDPAFIYRSPPAHGSASVGPFAGLPLQPFQFGAGAANLSEAMDDLLTTLLAGPTLAGLAIRDVQIEIDASYRISLGAQDEPIDSPVPIFLTRNTLALSPSIADGSIPVTAFRQNVIDALIAWHAAMQPEDTRAAIHFAITLSAAGAKTPTPLVFLGQAGAIVPIAQADWWR
;
A
#
# COMPACT_ATOMS: atom_id res chain seq x y z
N MET A 1 -0.76 40.04 -38.68
CA MET A 1 -0.21 39.83 -37.32
C MET A 1 -1.37 39.98 -36.35
N ASP A 2 -1.48 39.08 -35.37
CA ASP A 2 -2.54 38.97 -34.33
C ASP A 2 -3.85 38.18 -34.63
N ARG A 3 -3.76 36.96 -35.19
CA ARG A 3 -4.92 36.02 -35.19
C ARG A 3 -4.62 34.54 -34.91
N PHE A 4 -3.47 34.19 -34.33
CA PHE A 4 -3.19 32.82 -33.87
C PHE A 4 -2.58 32.84 -32.46
N ALA A 5 -3.39 33.11 -31.43
CA ALA A 5 -2.97 32.96 -30.03
C ALA A 5 -4.16 32.90 -29.06
N THR A 6 -5.19 32.12 -29.38
CA THR A 6 -5.88 31.37 -28.32
C THR A 6 -5.33 29.97 -28.40
N THR A 7 -4.11 29.79 -27.89
CA THR A 7 -3.59 28.49 -27.49
C THR A 7 -4.70 27.86 -26.64
N SER A 8 -5.31 26.80 -27.15
CA SER A 8 -6.28 26.00 -26.41
C SER A 8 -5.70 25.74 -25.02
N LEU A 9 -6.37 26.22 -23.96
CA LEU A 9 -5.97 25.96 -22.57
C LEU A 9 -5.91 24.45 -22.27
N VAL A 10 -6.55 23.62 -23.10
CA VAL A 10 -6.41 22.17 -23.07
C VAL A 10 -5.12 21.78 -23.81
N GLY A 11 -4.06 21.51 -23.07
CA GLY A 11 -2.87 20.83 -23.59
C GLY A 11 -3.21 19.41 -24.03
N PHE A 12 -2.54 18.92 -25.07
CA PHE A 12 -2.65 17.54 -25.54
C PHE A 12 -1.32 16.83 -25.34
N ALA A 13 -1.38 15.56 -24.95
CA ALA A 13 -0.21 14.70 -24.83
C ALA A 13 -0.58 13.26 -25.21
N PRO A 14 0.39 12.45 -25.67
CA PRO A 14 0.15 11.02 -25.84
C PRO A 14 -0.20 10.43 -24.48
N ALA A 15 -1.25 9.61 -24.43
CA ALA A 15 -1.59 8.84 -23.24
C ALA A 15 -0.34 8.06 -22.81
N PRO A 16 0.05 8.12 -21.53
CA PRO A 16 1.24 7.40 -21.10
C PRO A 16 1.01 5.91 -21.24
N VAL A 17 2.08 5.19 -21.58
CA VAL A 17 2.04 3.72 -21.65
C VAL A 17 1.83 3.10 -20.27
N SER A 18 2.06 3.83 -19.18
CA SER A 18 1.66 3.41 -17.84
C SER A 18 1.56 4.59 -16.89
N THR A 19 0.59 4.55 -15.96
CA THR A 19 0.49 5.45 -14.80
C THR A 19 1.02 4.82 -13.52
N ARG A 20 1.52 3.58 -13.58
CA ARG A 20 2.14 2.82 -12.48
C ARG A 20 3.50 2.26 -12.91
N LEU A 21 4.42 2.07 -11.97
CA LEU A 21 5.61 1.28 -12.25
C LEU A 21 5.18 -0.17 -12.54
N ILE A 22 5.73 -0.77 -13.59
CA ILE A 22 5.35 -2.12 -14.03
C ILE A 22 6.46 -3.11 -13.65
N SER A 23 6.07 -4.19 -12.98
CA SER A 23 6.93 -5.34 -12.74
C SER A 23 6.48 -6.50 -13.61
N GLY A 24 7.43 -7.25 -14.16
CA GLY A 24 7.13 -8.38 -15.03
C GLY A 24 8.39 -9.10 -15.48
N SER A 25 8.21 -10.20 -16.20
CA SER A 25 9.33 -10.93 -16.79
C SER A 25 9.22 -10.94 -18.31
N ALA A 26 10.37 -10.91 -18.97
CA ALA A 26 10.45 -10.99 -20.42
C ALA A 26 11.53 -11.99 -20.82
N THR A 27 11.25 -12.75 -21.87
CA THR A 27 12.24 -13.61 -22.51
C THR A 27 13.12 -12.74 -23.40
N VAL A 28 14.39 -12.60 -23.00
CA VAL A 28 15.40 -11.77 -23.67
C VAL A 28 16.57 -12.64 -24.16
N ARG A 29 17.29 -12.11 -25.15
CA ARG A 29 18.45 -12.78 -25.72
C ARG A 29 19.74 -12.08 -25.34
N SER A 30 20.75 -12.88 -25.05
CA SER A 30 22.12 -12.43 -24.81
C SER A 30 22.97 -12.81 -26.02
N TYR A 31 23.65 -11.81 -26.57
CA TYR A 31 24.57 -11.93 -27.70
C TYR A 31 26.00 -12.03 -27.21
N GLY A 32 26.82 -12.80 -27.92
CA GLY A 32 28.25 -12.80 -27.67
C GLY A 32 28.93 -11.50 -28.10
N THR A 33 30.01 -11.15 -27.41
CA THR A 33 30.86 -10.01 -27.80
C THR A 33 31.51 -10.20 -29.16
N SER A 34 31.55 -11.43 -29.66
CA SER A 34 32.10 -11.81 -30.97
C SER A 34 31.01 -12.07 -32.02
N TRP A 35 29.85 -11.42 -31.94
CA TRP A 35 28.75 -11.63 -32.87
C TRP A 35 29.18 -11.44 -34.34
N VAL A 36 29.15 -12.52 -35.12
CA VAL A 36 29.45 -12.58 -36.56
C VAL A 36 28.21 -12.41 -37.44
N GLY A 37 27.03 -12.26 -36.84
CA GLY A 37 25.81 -11.88 -37.55
C GLY A 37 24.93 -13.04 -38.00
N ASP A 38 25.18 -14.25 -37.50
CA ASP A 38 24.24 -15.38 -37.64
C ASP A 38 23.73 -15.84 -36.26
N ASP A 39 22.78 -16.78 -36.26
CA ASP A 39 22.20 -17.33 -35.03
C ASP A 39 23.19 -18.27 -34.28
N SER A 40 24.39 -18.54 -34.82
CA SER A 40 25.39 -19.41 -34.19
C SER A 40 26.11 -18.75 -33.01
N ASP A 41 26.01 -17.42 -32.87
CA ASP A 41 26.62 -16.61 -31.80
C ASP A 41 25.69 -16.35 -30.60
N ILE A 42 24.51 -16.95 -30.59
CA ILE A 42 23.61 -16.89 -29.45
C ILE A 42 24.24 -17.73 -28.32
N LEU A 43 25.07 -17.08 -27.50
CA LEU A 43 25.89 -17.74 -26.48
C LEU A 43 25.10 -18.49 -25.41
N LEU A 44 23.82 -18.15 -25.22
CA LEU A 44 22.93 -18.72 -24.22
C LEU A 44 21.53 -18.90 -24.80
N PRO A 45 20.78 -19.95 -24.41
CA PRO A 45 19.37 -20.04 -24.73
C PRO A 45 18.65 -18.78 -24.25
N ASP A 46 17.57 -18.40 -24.96
CA ASP A 46 16.69 -17.30 -24.56
C ASP A 46 16.34 -17.47 -23.05
N SER A 47 16.55 -16.41 -22.27
CA SER A 47 16.46 -16.46 -20.81
C SER A 47 15.38 -15.53 -20.30
N VAL A 48 14.70 -15.94 -19.23
CA VAL A 48 13.66 -15.14 -18.60
C VAL A 48 14.33 -14.19 -17.62
N HIS A 49 14.24 -12.89 -17.91
CA HIS A 49 14.69 -11.83 -17.01
C HIS A 49 13.50 -11.19 -16.32
N SER A 50 13.61 -10.98 -15.01
CA SER A 50 12.63 -10.25 -14.22
C SER A 50 13.04 -8.78 -14.12
N PHE A 51 12.08 -7.90 -14.38
CA PHE A 51 12.19 -6.46 -14.31
C PHE A 51 11.21 -5.97 -13.25
N VAL A 52 11.68 -5.17 -12.30
CA VAL A 52 10.89 -4.73 -11.15
C VAL A 52 10.81 -3.21 -11.18
N ASP A 53 9.61 -2.69 -10.94
CA ASP A 53 9.30 -1.27 -10.81
C ASP A 53 9.77 -0.42 -12.00
N ILE A 54 9.48 -0.90 -13.22
CA ILE A 54 9.88 -0.24 -14.46
C ILE A 54 8.99 0.95 -14.77
N ASP A 55 9.63 2.10 -14.97
CA ASP A 55 9.04 3.23 -15.67
C ASP A 55 9.03 2.97 -17.19
N MET A 56 7.86 2.58 -17.68
CA MET A 56 7.62 2.32 -19.10
C MET A 56 7.77 3.57 -19.97
N MET A 57 7.57 4.78 -19.43
CA MET A 57 7.75 6.03 -20.18
C MET A 57 9.23 6.28 -20.46
N THR A 58 10.09 6.00 -19.47
CA THR A 58 11.55 6.03 -19.67
C THR A 58 12.00 5.04 -20.75
N TRP A 59 11.45 3.82 -20.77
CA TRP A 59 11.75 2.83 -21.82
C TRP A 59 11.28 3.29 -23.20
N VAL A 60 10.07 3.85 -23.31
CA VAL A 60 9.56 4.42 -24.56
C VAL A 60 10.48 5.54 -25.06
N GLY A 61 10.85 6.50 -24.21
CA GLY A 61 11.73 7.61 -24.59
C GLY A 61 13.07 7.10 -25.13
N ALA A 62 13.69 6.14 -24.44
CA ALA A 62 14.94 5.50 -24.89
C ALA A 62 14.77 4.79 -26.24
N PHE A 63 13.66 4.06 -26.42
CA PHE A 63 13.32 3.38 -27.67
C PHE A 63 13.14 4.35 -28.85
N LEU A 64 12.38 5.44 -28.66
CA LEU A 64 12.12 6.42 -29.70
C LEU A 64 13.40 7.17 -30.09
N CYS A 65 14.24 7.53 -29.12
CA CYS A 65 15.58 8.10 -29.36
C CYS A 65 16.49 7.14 -30.13
N ALA A 66 16.51 5.86 -29.77
CA ALA A 66 17.27 4.83 -30.49
C ALA A 66 16.79 4.67 -31.94
N THR A 67 15.47 4.73 -32.16
CA THR A 67 14.88 4.67 -33.50
C THR A 67 15.26 5.91 -34.33
N ASP A 68 15.17 7.11 -33.76
CA ASP A 68 15.56 8.35 -34.43
C ASP A 68 17.05 8.37 -34.84
N ALA A 69 17.93 7.75 -34.06
CA ALA A 69 19.35 7.67 -34.38
C ALA A 69 19.62 6.94 -35.72
N LEU A 70 18.75 6.00 -36.12
CA LEU A 70 18.84 5.32 -37.43
C LEU A 70 18.52 6.25 -38.60
N PHE A 71 17.70 7.27 -38.36
CA PHE A 71 17.29 8.26 -39.35
C PHE A 71 18.16 9.51 -39.34
N ALA A 72 19.21 9.57 -38.51
CA ALA A 72 20.21 10.62 -38.60
C ALA A 72 20.82 10.62 -40.02
N PRO A 73 21.05 11.79 -40.67
CA PRO A 73 21.36 11.84 -42.10
C PRO A 73 22.51 10.93 -42.55
N LYS A 74 23.58 10.84 -41.75
CA LYS A 74 24.73 9.96 -42.04
C LYS A 74 24.38 8.47 -41.90
N MET A 75 23.65 8.09 -40.86
CA MET A 75 23.25 6.70 -40.62
C MET A 75 22.23 6.25 -41.66
N ALA A 76 21.21 7.06 -41.95
CA ALA A 76 20.20 6.76 -42.97
C ALA A 76 20.81 6.53 -44.35
N ALA A 77 21.76 7.38 -44.78
CA ALA A 77 22.47 7.22 -46.04
C ALA A 77 23.31 5.94 -46.06
N ALA A 78 23.99 5.62 -44.96
CA ALA A 78 24.80 4.41 -44.85
C ALA A 78 23.94 3.12 -44.86
N ILE A 79 22.79 3.12 -44.17
CA ILE A 79 21.83 2.00 -44.20
C ILE A 79 21.31 1.81 -45.63
N ALA A 80 20.88 2.88 -46.31
CA ALA A 80 20.36 2.80 -47.68
C ALA A 80 21.39 2.29 -48.70
N ALA A 81 22.67 2.62 -48.50
CA ALA A 81 23.76 2.10 -49.32
C ALA A 81 24.08 0.62 -49.02
N LEU A 82 23.97 0.19 -47.76
CA LEU A 82 24.29 -1.17 -47.33
C LEU A 82 23.17 -2.18 -47.63
N ASP A 83 21.92 -1.78 -47.40
CA ASP A 83 20.70 -2.59 -47.48
C ASP A 83 19.46 -1.69 -47.73
N PRO A 84 19.10 -1.44 -49.01
CA PRO A 84 17.99 -0.55 -49.36
C PRO A 84 16.63 -1.09 -48.95
N ASP A 85 16.44 -2.42 -48.94
CA ASP A 85 15.19 -3.05 -48.49
C ASP A 85 15.00 -2.83 -46.99
N ARG A 86 16.08 -2.94 -46.20
CA ARG A 86 16.03 -2.64 -44.78
C ARG A 86 15.78 -1.17 -44.50
N ALA A 87 16.36 -0.25 -45.28
CA ALA A 87 16.07 1.18 -45.18
C ALA A 87 14.56 1.46 -45.40
N ALA A 88 13.96 0.83 -46.42
CA ALA A 88 12.53 0.95 -46.69
C ALA A 88 11.66 0.33 -45.57
N SER A 89 12.06 -0.83 -45.02
CA SER A 89 11.40 -1.47 -43.87
C SER A 89 11.40 -0.56 -42.65
N LEU A 90 12.56 0.00 -42.28
CA LEU A 90 12.69 0.91 -41.15
C LEU A 90 11.82 2.16 -41.34
N ALA A 91 11.84 2.77 -42.53
CA ALA A 91 10.98 3.93 -42.84
C ALA A 91 9.49 3.60 -42.67
N LYS A 92 9.06 2.42 -43.12
CA LYS A 92 7.69 1.93 -42.91
C LYS A 92 7.38 1.76 -41.42
N ARG A 93 8.30 1.21 -40.62
CA ARG A 93 8.11 1.06 -39.16
C ARG A 93 8.06 2.42 -38.46
N LYS A 94 8.85 3.41 -38.89
CA LYS A 94 8.76 4.79 -38.37
C LYS A 94 7.38 5.40 -38.63
N GLN A 95 6.86 5.26 -39.85
CA GLN A 95 5.52 5.71 -40.20
C GLN A 95 4.46 5.01 -39.35
N GLN A 96 4.54 3.69 -39.21
CA GLN A 96 3.62 2.91 -38.38
C GLN A 96 3.67 3.35 -36.91
N LEU A 97 4.85 3.61 -36.34
CA LEU A 97 5.00 4.14 -34.99
C LEU A 97 4.37 5.52 -34.85
N ALA A 98 4.62 6.43 -35.79
CA ALA A 98 4.01 7.75 -35.78
C ALA A 98 2.47 7.64 -35.83
N ASP A 99 1.94 6.77 -36.69
CA ASP A 99 0.50 6.52 -36.82
C ASP A 99 -0.12 6.01 -35.51
N VAL A 100 0.49 5.00 -34.87
CA VAL A 100 -0.07 4.39 -33.65
C VAL A 100 0.08 5.29 -32.43
N ILE A 101 1.21 6.01 -32.31
CA ILE A 101 1.45 6.94 -31.20
C ILE A 101 0.55 8.17 -31.34
N ALA A 102 0.36 8.71 -32.54
CA ALA A 102 -0.51 9.87 -32.72
C ALA A 102 -1.97 9.58 -32.30
N ARG A 103 -2.44 8.34 -32.48
CA ARG A 103 -3.78 7.91 -32.03
C ARG A 103 -3.94 7.89 -30.52
N THR A 104 -2.86 7.81 -29.74
CA THR A 104 -2.92 7.85 -28.28
C THR A 104 -2.99 9.28 -27.73
N LEU A 105 -2.93 10.30 -28.58
CA LEU A 105 -3.07 11.69 -28.14
C LEU A 105 -4.46 11.93 -27.55
N ILE A 106 -4.47 12.43 -26.31
CA ILE A 106 -5.66 12.75 -25.51
C ILE A 106 -5.48 14.12 -24.83
N PRO A 107 -6.57 14.80 -24.42
CA PRO A 107 -6.48 16.03 -23.64
C PRO A 107 -5.89 15.76 -22.25
N VAL A 108 -5.02 16.64 -21.75
CA VAL A 108 -4.47 16.57 -20.39
C VAL A 108 -5.48 17.05 -19.35
N LEU A 109 -6.28 18.06 -19.72
CA LEU A 109 -7.32 18.65 -18.86
C LEU A 109 -8.70 18.43 -19.48
N LEU A 110 -9.65 18.03 -18.66
CA LEU A 110 -11.06 17.88 -19.00
C LEU A 110 -11.82 19.10 -18.47
N ILE A 111 -12.16 20.03 -19.37
CA ILE A 111 -12.89 21.25 -19.02
C ILE A 111 -14.40 21.05 -19.27
N PRO A 112 -15.27 21.23 -18.27
CA PRO A 112 -16.71 21.06 -18.44
C PRO A 112 -17.27 21.90 -19.59
N GLY A 113 -18.09 21.27 -20.43
CA GLY A 113 -18.75 21.93 -21.56
C GLY A 113 -17.85 22.20 -22.78
N GLN A 114 -16.55 21.87 -22.72
CA GLN A 114 -15.66 21.96 -23.87
C GLN A 114 -15.50 20.60 -24.55
N VAL A 115 -15.56 20.59 -25.89
CA VAL A 115 -15.20 19.43 -26.71
C VAL A 115 -13.78 19.65 -27.24
N PRO A 116 -12.78 18.88 -26.79
CA PRO A 116 -11.40 19.07 -27.21
C PRO A 116 -11.25 18.80 -28.72
N ALA A 117 -10.53 19.66 -29.43
CA ALA A 117 -10.24 19.53 -30.86
C ALA A 117 -9.12 18.50 -31.11
N VAL A 118 -9.40 17.23 -30.78
CA VAL A 118 -8.42 16.13 -30.78
C VAL A 118 -7.83 15.88 -32.17
N GLU A 119 -8.64 15.84 -33.22
CA GLU A 119 -8.16 15.46 -34.56
C GLU A 119 -7.15 16.43 -35.18
N PRO A 120 -7.35 17.77 -35.14
CA PRO A 120 -6.31 18.73 -35.52
C PRO A 120 -5.01 18.56 -34.71
N ALA A 121 -5.11 18.33 -33.41
CA ALA A 121 -3.95 18.12 -32.55
C ALA A 121 -3.19 16.83 -32.92
N ARG A 122 -3.92 15.74 -33.20
CA ARG A 122 -3.36 14.46 -33.68
C ARG A 122 -2.61 14.61 -34.99
N ALA A 123 -3.16 15.36 -35.95
CA ALA A 123 -2.51 15.59 -37.24
C ALA A 123 -1.18 16.35 -37.10
N LEU A 124 -1.16 17.40 -36.26
CA LEU A 124 0.08 18.15 -35.97
C LEU A 124 1.10 17.27 -35.24
N PHE A 125 0.67 16.53 -34.23
CA PHE A 125 1.54 15.64 -33.45
C PHE A 125 2.12 14.51 -34.31
N HIS A 126 1.31 13.90 -35.18
CA HIS A 126 1.75 12.91 -36.16
C HIS A 126 2.87 13.45 -37.07
N GLN A 127 2.71 14.68 -37.58
CA GLN A 127 3.73 15.32 -38.41
C GLN A 127 5.04 15.51 -37.63
N SER A 128 4.97 15.95 -36.37
CA SER A 128 6.15 16.08 -35.51
C SER A 128 6.84 14.73 -35.24
N LEU A 129 6.08 13.66 -35.03
CA LEU A 129 6.61 12.30 -34.84
C LEU A 129 7.37 11.79 -36.08
N LEU A 130 6.88 12.11 -37.28
CA LEU A 130 7.57 11.75 -38.53
C LEU A 130 8.91 12.49 -38.70
N GLU A 131 9.01 13.72 -38.19
CA GLU A 131 10.26 14.46 -38.18
C GLU A 131 11.24 13.84 -37.17
N ARG A 132 10.83 13.76 -35.90
CA ARG A 132 11.67 13.25 -34.80
C ARG A 132 10.80 12.61 -33.72
N LEU A 133 10.80 11.28 -33.65
CA LEU A 133 9.99 10.52 -32.69
C LEU A 133 10.33 10.90 -31.24
N GLY A 134 11.61 10.93 -30.88
CA GLY A 134 12.08 11.09 -29.51
C GLY A 134 11.87 12.50 -28.96
N THR A 135 11.96 13.55 -29.80
CA THR A 135 11.72 14.93 -29.36
C THR A 135 10.25 15.32 -29.43
N ALA A 136 9.48 14.72 -30.35
CA ALA A 136 8.06 15.02 -30.47
C ALA A 136 7.25 14.42 -29.32
N TYR A 137 7.63 13.24 -28.81
CA TYR A 137 6.97 12.58 -27.68
C TYR A 137 7.32 13.33 -26.37
N PRO A 138 6.44 14.23 -25.89
CA PRO A 138 6.80 15.20 -24.86
C PRO A 138 6.98 14.50 -23.52
N SER A 139 7.98 14.92 -22.74
CA SER A 139 8.13 14.53 -21.32
C SER A 139 7.57 15.59 -20.36
N GLU A 140 7.31 16.81 -20.85
CA GLU A 140 7.01 18.00 -20.05
C GLU A 140 5.81 18.78 -20.62
N VAL A 141 5.10 19.47 -19.74
CA VAL A 141 4.15 20.54 -20.10
C VAL A 141 4.95 21.79 -20.48
N SER A 142 4.38 22.66 -21.32
CA SER A 142 4.99 23.91 -21.83
C SER A 142 5.60 24.86 -20.78
N ASP A 143 5.37 24.63 -19.49
CA ASP A 143 5.85 25.43 -18.36
C ASP A 143 6.94 24.72 -17.52
N GLY A 144 7.55 23.65 -18.03
CA GLY A 144 8.64 22.91 -17.36
C GLY A 144 8.19 21.97 -16.24
N ASN A 145 6.87 21.82 -16.03
CA ASN A 145 6.33 20.78 -15.15
C ASN A 145 6.30 19.44 -15.89
N PRO A 146 6.96 18.40 -15.37
CA PRO A 146 7.02 17.12 -16.06
C PRO A 146 5.65 16.44 -16.03
N LEU A 147 5.08 16.23 -17.22
CA LEU A 147 3.78 15.54 -17.37
C LEU A 147 3.93 14.03 -17.12
N HIS A 148 5.13 13.50 -17.35
CA HIS A 148 5.44 12.08 -17.26
C HIS A 148 6.55 11.83 -16.24
N LEU A 149 6.26 12.14 -14.97
CA LEU A 149 7.18 11.86 -13.87
C LEU A 149 6.47 11.08 -12.78
N PHE A 150 6.97 9.87 -12.52
CA PHE A 150 6.51 9.10 -11.37
C PHE A 150 6.84 9.87 -10.08
N PRO A 151 5.89 9.94 -9.13
CA PRO A 151 6.22 10.48 -7.83
C PRO A 151 7.27 9.62 -7.14
N PRO A 152 8.12 10.23 -6.29
CA PRO A 152 9.04 9.50 -5.45
C PRO A 152 8.27 8.48 -4.58
N LEU A 153 8.83 7.28 -4.46
CA LEU A 153 8.27 6.25 -3.58
C LEU A 153 8.28 6.76 -2.13
N PRO A 154 7.15 6.80 -1.42
CA PRO A 154 7.14 7.17 -0.02
C PRO A 154 7.83 6.09 0.80
N VAL A 155 8.30 6.44 1.99
CA VAL A 155 8.90 5.49 2.95
C VAL A 155 8.08 5.50 4.22
N VAL A 156 7.48 4.36 4.58
CA VAL A 156 6.87 4.17 5.91
C VAL A 156 8.00 3.84 6.88
N SER A 157 8.63 4.87 7.45
CA SER A 157 9.88 4.75 8.20
C SER A 157 9.70 4.10 9.58
N SER A 158 8.49 4.18 10.16
CA SER A 158 8.16 3.51 11.40
C SER A 158 6.66 3.23 11.48
N VAL A 159 6.29 2.05 11.96
CA VAL A 159 4.96 1.74 12.47
C VAL A 159 5.16 1.17 13.87
N ARG A 160 4.44 1.67 14.87
CA ARG A 160 4.56 1.18 16.25
C ARG A 160 3.22 1.20 16.98
N ALA A 161 3.05 0.24 17.87
CA ALA A 161 2.00 0.28 18.88
C ALA A 161 2.50 1.05 20.11
N VAL A 162 1.67 1.93 20.65
CA VAL A 162 1.93 2.66 21.89
C VAL A 162 0.84 2.26 22.89
N PRO A 163 1.16 1.43 23.90
CA PRO A 163 0.20 1.08 24.93
C PRO A 163 -0.09 2.30 25.83
N ALA A 164 -1.22 2.27 26.53
CA ALA A 164 -1.52 3.27 27.55
C ALA A 164 -0.37 3.36 28.58
N ARG A 165 0.14 4.57 28.82
CA ARG A 165 1.18 4.81 29.82
C ARG A 165 0.51 4.93 31.18
N SER A 166 0.74 3.96 32.06
CA SER A 166 0.19 3.94 33.43
C SER A 166 -1.34 4.07 33.47
N PRO A 167 -2.10 3.19 32.78
CA PRO A 167 -3.56 3.23 32.76
C PRO A 167 -4.15 3.19 34.18
N MET A 168 -5.11 4.05 34.49
CA MET A 168 -5.73 4.08 35.83
C MET A 168 -6.86 3.06 35.99
N SER A 169 -7.24 2.38 34.92
CA SER A 169 -8.32 1.38 34.91
C SER A 169 -8.03 0.26 33.90
N ILE A 170 -8.74 -0.86 34.04
CA ILE A 170 -8.70 -1.95 33.05
C ILE A 170 -9.17 -1.44 31.68
N ALA A 171 -10.20 -0.59 31.65
CA ALA A 171 -10.72 0.01 30.42
C ALA A 171 -9.65 0.82 29.67
N GLU A 172 -8.80 1.57 30.37
CA GLU A 172 -7.68 2.28 29.75
C GLU A 172 -6.55 1.33 29.35
N ALA A 173 -6.31 0.27 30.12
CA ALA A 173 -5.26 -0.71 29.85
C ALA A 173 -5.48 -1.54 28.58
N ILE A 174 -6.73 -1.66 28.12
CA ILE A 174 -7.12 -2.35 26.88
C ILE A 174 -7.24 -1.42 25.67
N LEU A 175 -6.77 -0.19 25.79
CA LEU A 175 -6.65 0.76 24.69
C LEU A 175 -5.17 0.93 24.30
N TRP A 176 -4.95 1.15 23.02
CA TRP A 176 -3.61 1.43 22.49
C TRP A 176 -3.69 2.44 21.34
N ASP A 177 -2.56 3.08 21.04
CA ASP A 177 -2.45 3.97 19.89
C ASP A 177 -1.56 3.32 18.81
N CYS A 178 -1.96 3.44 17.55
CA CYS A 178 -1.08 3.10 16.42
C CYS A 178 -0.43 4.38 15.92
N VAL A 179 0.92 4.41 15.85
CA VAL A 179 1.66 5.55 15.33
C VAL A 179 2.45 5.13 14.10
N ALA A 180 2.24 5.80 12.98
CA ALA A 180 2.97 5.61 11.74
C ALA A 180 3.67 6.91 11.30
N THR A 181 4.89 6.79 10.81
CA THR A 181 5.64 7.92 10.24
C THR A 181 5.89 7.63 8.77
N VAL A 182 5.49 8.57 7.91
CA VAL A 182 5.67 8.48 6.47
C VAL A 182 6.57 9.63 6.00
N VAL A 183 7.63 9.27 5.29
CA VAL A 183 8.55 10.20 4.65
C VAL A 183 8.18 10.24 3.17
N THR A 184 7.79 11.41 2.67
CA THR A 184 7.53 11.63 1.25
C THR A 184 7.86 13.08 0.90
N PRO A 185 8.50 13.35 -0.25
CA PRO A 185 8.62 14.71 -0.76
C PRO A 185 7.22 15.33 -0.94
N GLN A 186 6.96 16.45 -0.27
CA GLN A 186 5.66 17.12 -0.34
C GLN A 186 5.73 18.18 -1.44
N THR A 187 5.42 17.79 -2.68
CA THR A 187 5.25 18.75 -3.76
C THR A 187 3.79 19.15 -3.88
N ALA A 188 3.50 20.39 -4.29
CA ALA A 188 2.12 20.84 -4.47
C ALA A 188 1.35 20.02 -5.51
N GLN A 189 2.03 19.23 -6.34
CA GLN A 189 1.42 18.34 -7.34
C GLN A 189 1.09 16.93 -6.82
N ASP A 190 1.51 16.63 -5.59
CA ASP A 190 1.42 15.30 -5.01
C ASP A 190 0.25 15.19 -4.02
N GLU A 191 -0.34 14.00 -3.96
CA GLU A 191 -1.24 13.54 -2.92
C GLU A 191 -0.63 12.29 -2.28
N LEU A 192 -0.55 12.25 -0.95
CA LEU A 192 -0.19 11.05 -0.22
C LEU A 192 -1.45 10.21 0.02
N LEU A 193 -1.48 9.00 -0.53
CA LEU A 193 -2.47 7.98 -0.21
C LEU A 193 -1.95 7.11 0.93
N LEU A 194 -2.71 7.02 2.02
CA LEU A 194 -2.41 6.20 3.18
C LEU A 194 -3.47 5.13 3.34
N SER A 195 -3.05 3.87 3.44
CA SER A 195 -3.92 2.72 3.68
C SER A 195 -3.53 2.08 5.00
N VAL A 196 -4.50 1.90 5.89
CA VAL A 196 -4.35 1.24 7.18
C VAL A 196 -5.23 0.01 7.18
N THR A 197 -4.62 -1.16 7.10
CA THR A 197 -5.34 -2.43 7.14
C THR A 197 -5.31 -2.97 8.56
N ILE A 198 -6.47 -3.34 9.08
CA ILE A 198 -6.62 -3.83 10.45
C ILE A 198 -7.09 -5.28 10.40
N ASN A 199 -6.47 -6.12 11.24
CA ASN A 199 -6.73 -7.55 11.38
C ASN A 199 -6.51 -8.37 10.10
N ASP A 200 -5.51 -8.01 9.28
CA ASP A 200 -5.14 -8.84 8.11
C ASP A 200 -4.36 -10.09 8.54
N LEU A 201 -5.09 -11.16 8.86
CA LEU A 201 -4.52 -12.47 9.15
C LEU A 201 -4.09 -13.23 7.88
N SER A 202 -4.34 -12.68 6.69
CA SER A 202 -4.17 -13.40 5.42
C SER A 202 -2.80 -13.23 4.82
N ALA A 203 -1.96 -12.33 5.34
CA ALA A 203 -0.65 -12.01 4.80
C ALA A 203 0.23 -13.27 4.72
N PRO A 204 0.37 -13.89 3.54
CA PRO A 204 1.24 -15.04 3.38
C PRO A 204 2.67 -14.54 3.42
N SER A 205 3.57 -15.26 4.08
CA SER A 205 5.00 -15.14 3.82
C SER A 205 5.23 -15.38 2.32
N VAL A 206 5.59 -14.34 1.56
CA VAL A 206 5.83 -14.44 0.12
C VAL A 206 7.04 -15.34 -0.11
N ASP A 207 6.79 -16.56 -0.57
CA ASP A 207 7.84 -17.48 -0.99
C ASP A 207 8.34 -17.07 -2.38
N LEU A 208 9.40 -16.26 -2.41
CA LEU A 208 10.02 -15.73 -3.63
C LEU A 208 10.89 -16.76 -4.38
N THR A 209 10.77 -18.06 -4.10
CA THR A 209 11.61 -19.09 -4.74
C THR A 209 11.04 -19.61 -6.08
N GLY A 210 10.73 -18.70 -7.00
CA GLY A 210 10.37 -19.05 -8.38
C GLY A 210 11.57 -19.52 -9.20
N LYS A 211 11.97 -20.79 -9.09
CA LYS A 211 12.94 -21.43 -10.01
C LYS A 211 12.24 -21.75 -11.34
N ALA A 212 12.52 -20.98 -12.38
CA ALA A 212 12.08 -21.29 -13.74
C ALA A 212 12.96 -22.38 -14.38
N ALA A 213 12.33 -23.37 -15.00
CA ALA A 213 13.00 -24.42 -15.77
C ALA A 213 13.43 -23.90 -17.15
N VAL A 214 14.68 -24.16 -17.52
CA VAL A 214 15.25 -23.82 -18.84
C VAL A 214 14.88 -24.94 -19.82
N ALA A 215 13.96 -24.67 -20.74
CA ALA A 215 13.69 -25.52 -21.89
C ALA A 215 14.48 -25.03 -23.12
N ALA A 216 14.98 -25.96 -23.93
CA ALA A 216 15.72 -25.66 -25.16
C ALA A 216 14.84 -24.91 -26.19
N ALA A 217 15.38 -23.89 -26.82
CA ALA A 217 14.61 -22.91 -27.60
C ALA A 217 14.29 -23.37 -29.04
N PRO A 218 13.00 -23.46 -29.44
CA PRO A 218 12.57 -23.33 -30.84
C PRO A 218 12.57 -21.84 -31.26
N HIS A 219 12.35 -21.56 -32.55
CA HIS A 219 12.31 -20.20 -33.11
C HIS A 219 11.57 -19.19 -32.20
N ARG A 220 12.24 -18.07 -31.90
CA ARG A 220 11.73 -17.05 -31.00
C ARG A 220 10.45 -16.43 -31.55
N SER A 221 9.37 -16.46 -30.76
CA SER A 221 8.11 -15.81 -31.09
C SER A 221 8.19 -14.30 -30.94
N ALA A 222 7.36 -13.61 -31.73
CA ALA A 222 7.15 -12.18 -31.60
C ALA A 222 6.65 -11.83 -30.18
N ALA A 223 7.03 -10.66 -29.65
CA ALA A 223 6.65 -10.25 -28.29
C ALA A 223 5.12 -10.29 -28.09
N ALA A 224 4.66 -10.82 -26.96
CA ALA A 224 3.22 -10.96 -26.70
C ALA A 224 2.60 -9.64 -26.20
N THR A 225 3.39 -8.76 -25.58
CA THR A 225 2.94 -7.51 -24.98
C THR A 225 3.91 -6.35 -25.26
N LEU A 226 3.44 -5.11 -25.09
CA LEU A 226 4.29 -3.92 -25.22
C LEU A 226 5.39 -3.89 -24.14
N PHE A 227 5.10 -4.32 -22.92
CA PHE A 227 6.10 -4.50 -21.86
C PHE A 227 7.21 -5.44 -22.31
N GLU A 228 6.86 -6.62 -22.83
CA GLU A 228 7.85 -7.57 -23.32
C GLU A 228 8.63 -6.99 -24.51
N ALA A 229 7.98 -6.34 -25.47
CA ALA A 229 8.64 -5.72 -26.61
C ALA A 229 9.67 -4.65 -26.20
N LEU A 230 9.30 -3.76 -25.26
CA LEU A 230 10.19 -2.73 -24.73
C LEU A 230 11.29 -3.29 -23.83
N ALA A 231 11.01 -4.35 -23.05
CA ALA A 231 12.02 -5.05 -22.26
C ALA A 231 13.09 -5.68 -23.17
N ARG A 232 12.65 -6.37 -24.22
CA ARG A 232 13.54 -6.95 -25.25
C ARG A 232 14.35 -5.86 -25.93
N MET A 233 13.72 -4.78 -26.38
CA MET A 233 14.41 -3.65 -26.99
C MET A 233 15.47 -3.05 -26.05
N THR A 234 15.11 -2.75 -24.79
CA THR A 234 16.01 -2.13 -23.82
C THR A 234 17.20 -3.02 -23.48
N PHE A 235 16.97 -4.33 -23.36
CA PHE A 235 18.02 -5.31 -23.04
C PHE A 235 18.93 -5.61 -24.23
N GLU A 236 18.36 -5.83 -25.42
CA GLU A 236 19.09 -6.29 -26.60
C GLU A 236 19.75 -5.15 -27.36
N HIS A 237 19.15 -3.96 -27.42
CA HIS A 237 19.70 -2.82 -28.16
C HIS A 237 21.12 -2.48 -27.71
N ARG A 238 21.41 -2.50 -26.41
CA ARG A 238 22.76 -2.21 -25.88
C ARG A 238 23.83 -3.16 -26.41
N GLN A 239 23.45 -4.40 -26.70
CA GLN A 239 24.34 -5.43 -27.24
C GLN A 239 24.49 -5.29 -28.76
N ILE A 240 23.45 -4.78 -29.45
CA ILE A 240 23.43 -4.59 -30.90
C ILE A 240 24.18 -3.31 -31.32
N VAL A 241 24.15 -2.25 -30.50
CA VAL A 241 24.72 -0.92 -30.82
C VAL A 241 26.15 -0.96 -31.37
N PRO A 242 27.13 -1.65 -30.75
CA PRO A 242 28.50 -1.70 -31.28
C PRO A 242 28.59 -2.26 -32.72
N HIS A 243 27.64 -3.11 -33.10
CA HIS A 243 27.58 -3.70 -34.43
C HIS A 243 26.91 -2.79 -35.45
N LEU A 244 26.03 -1.88 -35.01
CA LEU A 244 25.45 -0.84 -35.86
C LEU A 244 26.49 0.21 -36.27
N GLU A 245 27.54 0.43 -35.46
CA GLU A 245 28.64 1.33 -35.83
C GLU A 245 29.39 0.84 -37.08
N GLN A 246 29.34 -0.47 -37.37
CA GLN A 246 29.93 -1.05 -38.58
C GLN A 246 29.23 -0.58 -39.87
N VAL A 247 27.95 -0.17 -39.78
CA VAL A 247 27.21 0.43 -40.90
C VAL A 247 27.88 1.73 -41.32
N LEU A 248 28.37 2.53 -40.36
CA LEU A 248 29.02 3.82 -40.62
C LEU A 248 30.49 3.68 -41.01
N SER A 249 31.21 2.76 -40.38
CA SER A 249 32.66 2.61 -40.58
C SER A 249 33.04 1.79 -41.81
N GLY A 250 32.07 1.17 -42.49
CA GLY A 250 32.33 0.23 -43.59
C GLY A 250 32.97 -1.07 -43.10
N GLY A 251 32.60 -1.51 -41.90
CA GLY A 251 33.09 -2.74 -41.27
C GLY A 251 32.57 -4.02 -41.93
N ASN A 252 32.34 -5.09 -41.15
CA ASN A 252 31.82 -6.32 -41.70
C ASN A 252 30.34 -6.14 -42.11
N ALA A 253 30.08 -6.11 -43.41
CA ALA A 253 28.75 -5.88 -43.97
C ALA A 253 27.72 -6.95 -43.54
N ALA A 254 28.12 -8.20 -43.29
CA ALA A 254 27.21 -9.24 -42.83
C ALA A 254 26.74 -8.98 -41.39
N VAL A 255 27.68 -8.65 -40.50
CA VAL A 255 27.39 -8.27 -39.11
C VAL A 255 26.49 -7.03 -39.05
N ALA A 256 26.82 -6.01 -39.86
CA ALA A 256 26.04 -4.78 -39.93
C ALA A 256 24.59 -5.02 -40.41
N ARG A 257 24.39 -5.89 -41.41
CA ARG A 257 23.04 -6.28 -41.88
C ARG A 257 22.26 -7.07 -40.83
N ALA A 258 22.90 -8.01 -40.14
CA ALA A 258 22.27 -8.76 -39.07
C ALA A 258 21.86 -7.86 -37.90
N ALA A 259 22.71 -6.88 -37.54
CA ALA A 259 22.41 -5.83 -36.55
C ALA A 259 21.17 -5.03 -36.93
N LEU A 260 21.10 -4.57 -38.18
CA LEU A 260 19.96 -3.82 -38.69
C LEU A 260 18.70 -4.67 -38.76
N GLU A 261 18.78 -5.91 -39.22
CA GLU A 261 17.65 -6.85 -39.24
C GLU A 261 17.10 -7.07 -37.84
N ARG A 262 17.99 -7.24 -36.87
CA ARG A 262 17.57 -7.50 -35.50
C ARG A 262 16.92 -6.29 -34.86
N LEU A 263 17.50 -5.12 -35.03
CA LEU A 263 16.92 -3.87 -34.53
C LEU A 263 15.59 -3.57 -35.23
N ASP A 264 15.51 -3.76 -36.54
CA ASP A 264 14.27 -3.64 -37.31
C ASP A 264 13.21 -4.53 -36.66
N ALA A 265 13.48 -5.83 -36.46
CA ALA A 265 12.58 -6.77 -35.79
C ALA A 265 12.08 -6.26 -34.41
N LEU A 266 12.97 -5.78 -33.54
CA LEU A 266 12.61 -5.21 -32.23
C LEU A 266 11.68 -4.00 -32.36
N ILE A 267 11.96 -3.08 -33.29
CA ILE A 267 11.11 -1.92 -33.57
C ILE A 267 9.71 -2.36 -34.02
N GLY A 268 9.61 -3.42 -34.81
CA GLY A 268 8.30 -3.93 -35.27
C GLY A 268 7.51 -4.64 -34.18
N ASP A 269 8.18 -5.30 -33.24
CA ASP A 269 7.51 -5.86 -32.07
C ASP A 269 6.86 -4.76 -31.22
N VAL A 270 7.55 -3.63 -31.03
CA VAL A 270 6.98 -2.46 -30.35
C VAL A 270 5.80 -1.88 -31.15
N ALA A 271 5.99 -1.61 -32.44
CA ALA A 271 4.93 -1.05 -33.30
C ALA A 271 3.67 -1.93 -33.36
N ARG A 272 3.85 -3.27 -33.38
CA ARG A 272 2.75 -4.25 -33.40
C ARG A 272 2.00 -4.33 -32.09
N THR A 273 2.70 -4.28 -30.96
CA THR A 273 2.10 -4.48 -29.62
C THR A 273 1.52 -3.19 -29.03
N TRP A 274 1.90 -2.03 -29.56
CA TRP A 274 1.43 -0.72 -29.08
C TRP A 274 -0.11 -0.55 -29.10
N PRO A 275 -0.83 -0.85 -30.20
CA PRO A 275 -2.28 -0.64 -30.25
C PRO A 275 -3.05 -1.52 -29.24
N ASP A 276 -2.62 -2.78 -29.12
CA ASP A 276 -3.25 -3.76 -28.23
C ASP A 276 -3.06 -3.40 -26.75
N TRP A 277 -1.97 -2.70 -26.42
CA TRP A 277 -1.72 -2.22 -25.07
C TRP A 277 -2.84 -1.26 -24.64
N PHE A 278 -3.02 -0.14 -25.35
CA PHE A 278 -4.02 0.87 -24.99
C PHE A 278 -5.47 0.38 -25.08
N ALA A 279 -5.77 -0.61 -25.92
CA ALA A 279 -7.08 -1.26 -25.95
C ALA A 279 -7.41 -2.03 -24.66
N ARG A 280 -6.38 -2.45 -23.90
CA ARG A 280 -6.51 -3.26 -22.67
C ARG A 280 -6.22 -2.48 -21.38
N THR A 281 -5.36 -1.46 -21.43
CA THR A 281 -4.79 -0.80 -20.25
C THR A 281 -5.31 0.60 -19.97
N LEU A 282 -6.20 1.17 -20.79
CA LEU A 282 -6.87 2.42 -20.39
C LEU A 282 -7.66 2.15 -19.10
N PRO A 283 -7.33 2.84 -18.00
CA PRO A 283 -7.92 2.55 -16.72
C PRO A 283 -9.39 2.98 -16.77
N ILE A 284 -10.30 2.03 -16.87
CA ILE A 284 -11.49 2.14 -16.04
C ILE A 284 -10.90 2.07 -14.63
N GLU A 285 -11.02 3.13 -13.84
CA GLU A 285 -10.92 3.07 -12.38
C GLU A 285 -12.03 2.13 -11.87
N ALA A 286 -11.99 0.86 -12.27
CA ALA A 286 -12.56 -0.21 -11.51
C ALA A 286 -11.74 -0.16 -10.25
N ALA A 287 -12.31 0.50 -9.25
CA ALA A 287 -11.76 0.56 -7.92
C ALA A 287 -11.20 -0.82 -7.62
N GLU A 288 -9.94 -0.90 -7.20
CA GLU A 288 -9.44 -2.05 -6.46
C GLU A 288 -10.19 -2.12 -5.12
N VAL A 289 -11.52 -2.13 -5.17
CA VAL A 289 -12.39 -2.77 -4.20
C VAL A 289 -12.10 -4.24 -4.43
N GLY A 290 -10.99 -4.69 -3.83
CA GLY A 290 -10.76 -6.10 -3.67
C GLY A 290 -12.04 -6.67 -3.10
N SER A 291 -12.60 -7.68 -3.75
CA SER A 291 -13.71 -8.45 -3.22
C SER A 291 -13.24 -9.15 -1.95
N ALA A 292 -13.24 -8.42 -0.84
CA ALA A 292 -12.85 -8.88 0.47
C ALA A 292 -13.99 -9.74 1.01
N SER A 293 -14.03 -11.00 0.57
CA SER A 293 -14.82 -12.03 1.23
C SER A 293 -14.03 -12.56 2.42
N ALA A 294 -13.81 -11.69 3.42
CA ALA A 294 -13.36 -12.05 4.76
C ALA A 294 -13.97 -11.01 5.72
N VAL A 295 -14.96 -11.44 6.50
CA VAL A 295 -15.82 -10.60 7.36
C VAL A 295 -15.03 -9.84 8.46
N ASP A 296 -13.73 -10.09 8.60
CA ASP A 296 -12.92 -9.70 9.76
C ASP A 296 -11.85 -8.63 9.49
N ARG A 297 -11.69 -8.16 8.24
CA ARG A 297 -10.68 -7.16 7.86
C ARG A 297 -11.34 -5.83 7.53
N VAL A 298 -10.77 -4.73 8.00
CA VAL A 298 -11.12 -3.38 7.48
C VAL A 298 -9.86 -2.73 6.90
N THR A 299 -10.05 -1.94 5.86
CA THR A 299 -9.02 -1.05 5.33
C THR A 299 -9.52 0.38 5.44
N TRP A 300 -8.86 1.19 6.24
CA TRP A 300 -9.07 2.64 6.29
C TRP A 300 -8.17 3.29 5.25
N SER A 301 -8.74 4.16 4.42
CA SER A 301 -7.99 4.86 3.37
C SER A 301 -8.11 6.36 3.54
N TYR A 302 -6.98 7.05 3.42
CA TYR A 302 -6.85 8.49 3.53
C TYR A 302 -6.09 9.03 2.32
N THR A 303 -6.45 10.23 1.89
CA THR A 303 -5.73 11.03 0.90
C THR A 303 -5.33 12.34 1.54
N VAL A 304 -4.05 12.68 1.54
CA VAL A 304 -3.52 13.97 2.01
C VAL A 304 -3.08 14.76 0.77
N ASP A 305 -3.76 15.87 0.49
CA ASP A 305 -3.46 16.76 -0.63
C ASP A 305 -2.49 17.87 -0.19
N PHE A 306 -1.36 17.97 -0.91
CA PHE A 306 -0.31 18.95 -0.65
C PHE A 306 -0.48 20.26 -1.44
N SER A 307 -1.53 20.41 -2.26
CA SER A 307 -1.77 21.61 -3.08
C SER A 307 -1.93 22.91 -2.27
N ARG A 308 -2.30 22.80 -0.99
CA ARG A 308 -2.63 23.93 -0.10
C ARG A 308 -1.66 24.11 1.06
N LEU A 309 -0.46 23.54 0.98
CA LEU A 309 0.56 23.69 2.02
C LEU A 309 0.72 25.18 2.44
N PRO A 310 0.81 25.48 3.76
CA PRO A 310 0.99 24.54 4.87
C PRO A 310 -0.30 23.92 5.43
N VAL A 311 -1.47 24.16 4.84
CA VAL A 311 -2.73 23.52 5.24
C VAL A 311 -2.85 22.17 4.54
N LEU A 312 -3.01 21.11 5.31
CA LEU A 312 -3.19 19.76 4.77
C LEU A 312 -4.68 19.48 4.61
N SER A 313 -5.14 19.29 3.36
CA SER A 313 -6.49 18.81 3.11
C SER A 313 -6.47 17.27 3.15
N VAL A 314 -7.23 16.67 4.07
CA VAL A 314 -7.27 15.22 4.23
C VAL A 314 -8.68 14.72 3.91
N THR A 315 -8.75 13.72 3.06
CA THR A 315 -9.98 13.02 2.69
C THR A 315 -9.93 11.59 3.22
N ARG A 316 -10.95 11.19 3.96
CA ARG A 316 -11.24 9.83 4.41
C ARG A 316 -12.15 9.16 3.39
N LEU A 317 -11.79 7.97 2.95
CA LEU A 317 -12.61 7.18 2.03
C LEU A 317 -13.45 6.18 2.84
N ALA A 318 -14.75 6.16 2.56
CA ALA A 318 -15.65 5.22 3.20
C ALA A 318 -15.31 3.77 2.78
N SER A 319 -15.37 2.83 3.72
CA SER A 319 -15.33 1.40 3.40
C SER A 319 -16.59 0.96 2.65
N ASP A 320 -16.63 -0.28 2.15
CA ASP A 320 -17.75 -0.83 1.36
C ASP A 320 -19.12 -0.74 2.04
N ASN A 321 -19.14 -0.64 3.38
CA ASN A 321 -20.35 -0.43 4.20
C ASN A 321 -20.76 1.04 4.36
N GLY A 322 -20.10 1.97 3.66
CA GLY A 322 -20.37 3.42 3.72
C GLY A 322 -19.85 4.13 4.98
N VAL A 323 -19.13 3.43 5.85
CA VAL A 323 -18.62 3.98 7.11
C VAL A 323 -17.28 4.67 6.90
N LEU A 324 -17.15 5.90 7.41
CA LEU A 324 -15.88 6.63 7.38
C LEU A 324 -14.95 6.18 8.51
N PRO A 325 -13.63 6.04 8.25
CA PRO A 325 -12.66 5.77 9.31
C PRO A 325 -12.51 6.96 10.26
N PRO A 326 -11.96 6.80 11.47
CA PRO A 326 -11.71 7.92 12.37
C PRO A 326 -10.64 8.88 11.81
N TRP A 327 -10.66 10.16 12.21
CA TRP A 327 -9.56 11.07 11.89
C TRP A 327 -8.27 10.66 12.63
N PRO A 328 -7.12 10.46 11.93
CA PRO A 328 -5.84 10.35 12.61
C PRO A 328 -5.43 11.70 13.20
N ALA A 329 -4.80 11.71 14.37
CA ALA A 329 -4.03 12.88 14.77
C ALA A 329 -2.75 12.96 13.92
N ILE A 330 -2.46 14.13 13.35
CA ILE A 330 -1.23 14.38 12.61
C ILE A 330 -0.35 15.27 13.50
N ALA A 331 0.89 14.86 13.75
CA ALA A 331 1.81 15.62 14.60
C ALA A 331 1.92 17.09 14.14
N GLU A 332 2.01 18.01 15.10
CA GLU A 332 2.09 19.46 14.87
C GLU A 332 0.86 20.08 14.17
N SER A 333 -0.28 19.38 14.17
CA SER A 333 -1.54 19.89 13.63
C SER A 333 -2.72 19.66 14.56
N VAL A 334 -3.76 20.47 14.39
CA VAL A 334 -5.03 20.30 15.08
C VAL A 334 -5.94 19.43 14.22
N ALA A 335 -6.39 18.29 14.77
CA ALA A 335 -7.33 17.42 14.10
C ALA A 335 -8.69 18.13 13.91
N PRO A 336 -9.37 17.91 12.78
CA PRO A 336 -10.72 18.44 12.56
C PRO A 336 -11.72 17.83 13.55
N PRO A 337 -12.84 18.52 13.84
CA PRO A 337 -13.90 17.95 14.65
C PRO A 337 -14.53 16.72 13.96
N GLU A 338 -15.05 15.80 14.75
CA GLU A 338 -15.78 14.63 14.24
C GLU A 338 -17.20 15.05 13.82
N ASP A 339 -17.33 15.58 12.60
CA ASP A 339 -18.57 16.15 12.03
C ASP A 339 -19.20 15.28 10.94
N GLY A 340 -18.66 14.07 10.72
CA GLY A 340 -19.12 13.13 9.69
C GLY A 340 -18.71 13.50 8.26
N GLN A 341 -17.92 14.55 8.05
CA GLN A 341 -17.44 14.91 6.71
C GLN A 341 -16.34 13.95 6.24
N ALA A 342 -16.36 13.63 4.94
CA ALA A 342 -15.31 12.83 4.31
C ALA A 342 -14.02 13.63 4.13
N THR A 343 -14.11 14.94 3.89
CA THR A 343 -12.95 15.81 3.65
C THR A 343 -12.91 16.94 4.66
N ASN A 344 -11.75 17.20 5.24
CA ASN A 344 -11.53 18.33 6.14
C ASN A 344 -10.06 18.78 6.11
N SER A 345 -9.75 19.93 6.69
CA SER A 345 -8.41 20.52 6.67
C SER A 345 -7.76 20.50 8.05
N TYR A 346 -6.51 20.04 8.12
CA TYR A 346 -5.67 20.11 9.31
C TYR A 346 -4.92 21.44 9.30
N GLN A 347 -5.05 22.19 10.40
CA GLN A 347 -4.32 23.44 10.59
C GLN A 347 -3.01 23.17 11.31
N ALA A 348 -1.90 23.65 10.74
CA ALA A 348 -0.58 23.58 11.34
C ALA A 348 -0.52 24.44 12.61
N SER A 349 0.01 23.89 13.70
CA SER A 349 0.19 24.61 14.97
C SER A 349 1.35 25.61 14.93
N ALA A 350 2.35 25.37 14.07
CA ALA A 350 3.43 26.26 13.66
C ALA A 350 3.93 25.75 12.30
N GLY A 351 4.26 26.63 11.34
CA GLY A 351 4.40 26.29 9.91
C GLY A 351 5.06 24.93 9.63
N PHE A 352 4.32 24.03 8.97
CA PHE A 352 4.85 22.73 8.53
C PHE A 352 6.09 22.95 7.68
N PRO A 353 7.24 22.34 8.02
CA PRO A 353 8.35 22.26 7.08
C PRO A 353 7.84 21.43 5.89
N ALA A 354 7.92 21.96 4.67
CA ALA A 354 7.45 21.31 3.44
C ALA A 354 8.14 19.97 3.13
N GLU A 355 9.09 19.53 3.98
CA GLU A 355 9.85 18.29 3.83
C GLU A 355 9.84 17.45 5.12
N ALA A 356 9.07 17.84 6.14
CA ALA A 356 9.02 17.07 7.38
C ALA A 356 8.26 15.73 7.17
N PRO A 357 8.71 14.64 7.80
CA PRO A 357 7.93 13.41 7.88
C PRO A 357 6.56 13.67 8.51
N LEU A 358 5.52 13.04 7.97
CA LEU A 358 4.19 13.09 8.57
C LEU A 358 4.03 11.94 9.55
N THR A 359 3.72 12.25 10.80
CA THR A 359 3.40 11.26 11.83
C THR A 359 1.90 11.22 12.09
N PHE A 360 1.29 10.10 11.72
CA PHE A 360 -0.12 9.79 11.92
C PHE A 360 -0.29 8.97 13.20
N THR A 361 -1.27 9.33 14.02
CA THR A 361 -1.63 8.60 15.24
C THR A 361 -3.12 8.28 15.25
N TRP A 362 -3.46 7.00 15.29
CA TRP A 362 -4.83 6.54 15.57
C TRP A 362 -4.90 6.22 17.06
N VAL A 363 -5.65 7.05 17.80
CA VAL A 363 -5.70 6.99 19.26
C VAL A 363 -6.81 6.07 19.76
N LYS A 364 -6.61 5.51 20.96
CA LYS A 364 -7.62 4.74 21.71
C LYS A 364 -8.24 3.60 20.90
N LEU A 365 -7.42 2.89 20.12
CA LEU A 365 -7.81 1.67 19.44
C LEU A 365 -8.11 0.58 20.49
N PRO A 366 -9.30 -0.02 20.49
CA PRO A 366 -9.62 -1.09 21.42
C PRO A 366 -9.02 -2.42 20.99
N ILE A 367 -8.38 -3.13 21.92
CA ILE A 367 -7.65 -4.38 21.63
C ILE A 367 -8.54 -5.46 20.98
N LEU A 368 -9.82 -5.52 21.33
CA LEU A 368 -10.74 -6.55 20.80
C LEU A 368 -11.24 -6.27 19.38
N TRP A 369 -11.07 -5.04 18.89
CA TRP A 369 -11.46 -4.62 17.55
C TRP A 369 -10.24 -4.45 16.64
N ALA A 370 -9.11 -4.00 17.17
CA ALA A 370 -7.86 -3.80 16.43
C ALA A 370 -6.72 -4.58 17.11
N GLN A 371 -6.49 -5.81 16.65
CA GLN A 371 -5.47 -6.73 17.18
C GLN A 371 -4.16 -6.62 16.41
N GLN A 372 -4.23 -6.24 15.14
CA GLN A 372 -3.08 -6.07 14.25
C GLN A 372 -3.35 -4.90 13.29
N VAL A 373 -2.33 -4.09 13.02
CA VAL A 373 -2.38 -2.98 12.07
C VAL A 373 -1.20 -3.03 11.11
N ASP A 374 -1.50 -2.90 9.83
CA ASP A 374 -0.57 -2.75 8.73
C ASP A 374 -0.77 -1.40 8.05
N VAL A 375 0.31 -0.68 7.79
CA VAL A 375 0.27 0.63 7.15
C VAL A 375 1.02 0.59 5.83
N ALA A 376 0.37 1.07 4.78
CA ALA A 376 0.96 1.26 3.46
C ALA A 376 0.73 2.69 2.97
N ALA A 377 1.69 3.22 2.22
CA ALA A 377 1.63 4.56 1.66
C ALA A 377 1.95 4.51 0.16
N SER A 378 1.25 5.30 -0.66
CA SER A 378 1.60 5.54 -2.07
C SER A 378 1.40 7.02 -2.37
N VAL A 379 2.10 7.55 -3.37
CA VAL A 379 1.91 8.93 -3.81
C VAL A 379 1.19 8.93 -5.14
N ARG A 380 0.20 9.81 -5.30
CA ARG A 380 -0.34 10.20 -6.59
C ARG A 380 0.25 11.55 -6.98
N ARG A 381 0.70 11.68 -8.22
CA ARG A 381 1.16 12.94 -8.80
C ARG A 381 0.18 13.40 -9.86
N ASN A 382 0.07 14.70 -10.02
CA ASN A 382 -0.71 15.39 -11.06
C ASN A 382 -2.22 15.34 -10.85
N ALA A 383 -2.74 14.88 -9.71
CA ALA A 383 -4.18 14.91 -9.45
C ALA A 383 -4.74 16.35 -9.40
N ASN A 384 -3.87 17.32 -9.16
CA ASN A 384 -4.18 18.73 -8.92
C ASN A 384 -3.43 19.67 -9.90
N LEU A 385 -3.14 19.24 -11.14
CA LEU A 385 -2.56 20.12 -12.19
C LEU A 385 -3.48 21.27 -12.63
N VAL A 386 -4.73 21.30 -12.14
CA VAL A 386 -5.69 22.36 -12.45
C VAL A 386 -5.23 23.66 -11.81
N THR A 387 -4.74 24.59 -12.63
CA THR A 387 -4.28 25.90 -12.17
C THR A 387 -5.44 26.82 -11.79
N PRO A 388 -5.23 27.77 -10.86
CA PRO A 388 -6.23 28.78 -10.52
C PRO A 388 -6.68 29.57 -11.76
N GLY A 389 -7.99 29.78 -11.92
CA GLY A 389 -8.57 30.52 -13.04
C GLY A 389 -9.16 29.65 -14.15
N LEU A 390 -8.98 28.33 -14.08
CA LEU A 390 -9.73 27.39 -14.92
C LEU A 390 -11.20 27.28 -14.45
N PRO A 391 -12.14 26.92 -15.36
CA PRO A 391 -13.55 26.76 -14.98
C PRO A 391 -13.74 25.72 -13.88
N ASP A 392 -14.71 25.96 -12.99
CA ASP A 392 -15.08 25.02 -11.94
C ASP A 392 -15.43 23.64 -12.53
N GLY A 393 -14.96 22.57 -11.88
CA GLY A 393 -15.11 21.21 -12.36
C GLY A 393 -14.12 20.80 -13.45
N THR A 394 -13.14 21.64 -13.78
CA THR A 394 -11.99 21.19 -14.57
C THR A 394 -11.24 20.10 -13.81
N LEU A 395 -10.94 19.00 -14.49
CA LEU A 395 -10.21 17.86 -13.94
C LEU A 395 -8.98 17.54 -14.79
N VAL A 396 -7.98 16.91 -14.18
CA VAL A 396 -6.91 16.26 -14.92
C VAL A 396 -7.43 14.94 -15.46
N ASP A 397 -7.15 14.63 -16.72
CA ASP A 397 -7.51 13.33 -17.27
C ASP A 397 -6.79 12.22 -16.46
N PRO A 398 -7.51 11.21 -15.93
CA PRO A 398 -6.93 10.17 -15.08
C PRO A 398 -5.74 9.43 -15.70
N ALA A 399 -5.65 9.41 -17.03
CA ALA A 399 -4.51 8.85 -17.73
C ALA A 399 -3.18 9.57 -17.42
N PHE A 400 -3.19 10.81 -16.90
CA PHE A 400 -1.97 11.55 -16.52
C PHE A 400 -1.74 11.64 -15.00
N ILE A 401 -2.50 10.87 -14.21
CA ILE A 401 -2.30 10.79 -12.75
C ILE A 401 -1.40 9.59 -12.44
N TYR A 402 -0.15 9.85 -12.06
CA TYR A 402 0.85 8.81 -11.79
C TYR A 402 0.76 8.34 -10.36
N ARG A 403 0.94 7.05 -10.13
CA ARG A 403 0.93 6.47 -8.79
C ARG A 403 2.20 5.67 -8.54
N SER A 404 2.85 5.93 -7.42
CA SER A 404 3.92 5.05 -6.94
C SER A 404 3.35 3.70 -6.50
N PRO A 405 4.14 2.61 -6.52
CA PRO A 405 3.80 1.41 -5.76
C PRO A 405 3.50 1.75 -4.29
N PRO A 406 2.67 0.94 -3.60
CA PRO A 406 2.52 1.07 -2.16
C PRO A 406 3.81 0.64 -1.45
N ALA A 407 4.37 1.53 -0.65
CA ALA A 407 5.41 1.23 0.31
C ALA A 407 4.77 0.76 1.62
N HIS A 408 5.18 -0.41 2.09
CA HIS A 408 4.66 -1.00 3.33
C HIS A 408 5.60 -0.69 4.50
N GLY A 409 5.04 -0.61 5.70
CA GLY A 409 5.84 -0.67 6.94
C GLY A 409 6.62 -1.99 7.04
N SER A 410 7.71 -1.98 7.81
CA SER A 410 8.60 -3.14 7.96
C SER A 410 7.94 -4.37 8.61
N ALA A 411 6.89 -4.16 9.40
CA ALA A 411 6.10 -5.21 10.03
C ALA A 411 4.72 -4.70 10.45
N SER A 412 3.76 -5.62 10.54
CA SER A 412 2.49 -5.42 11.24
C SER A 412 2.75 -5.17 12.72
N VAL A 413 1.94 -4.31 13.34
CA VAL A 413 2.03 -4.01 14.78
C VAL A 413 0.78 -4.45 15.52
N GLY A 414 0.96 -4.88 16.76
CA GLY A 414 -0.14 -5.25 17.66
C GLY A 414 0.03 -4.63 19.05
N PRO A 415 -1.03 -4.61 19.87
CA PRO A 415 -1.14 -3.78 21.07
C PRO A 415 -0.32 -4.19 22.29
N PHE A 416 0.55 -5.20 22.20
CA PHE A 416 1.09 -5.90 23.37
C PHE A 416 1.52 -4.97 24.53
N ALA A 417 0.72 -4.98 25.60
CA ALA A 417 0.96 -4.23 26.83
C ALA A 417 1.18 -5.20 27.99
N GLY A 418 2.41 -5.24 28.52
CA GLY A 418 2.72 -5.99 29.74
C GLY A 418 2.62 -5.09 30.97
N LEU A 419 1.60 -5.31 31.82
CA LEU A 419 1.35 -4.53 33.04
C LEU A 419 1.43 -5.44 34.29
N PRO A 420 2.61 -6.06 34.57
CA PRO A 420 2.73 -7.08 35.62
C PRO A 420 2.56 -6.54 37.04
N LEU A 421 2.83 -5.24 37.26
CA LEU A 421 2.91 -4.64 38.59
C LEU A 421 1.81 -3.61 38.86
N GLN A 422 0.92 -3.36 37.89
CA GLN A 422 -0.08 -2.32 38.04
C GLN A 422 -1.36 -2.90 38.66
N PRO A 423 -1.76 -2.46 39.87
CA PRO A 423 -2.97 -2.95 40.51
C PRO A 423 -4.20 -2.31 39.86
N PHE A 424 -5.12 -3.15 39.41
CA PHE A 424 -6.44 -2.74 38.97
C PHE A 424 -7.47 -3.29 39.93
N GLN A 425 -8.35 -2.42 40.43
CA GLN A 425 -9.48 -2.85 41.24
C GLN A 425 -10.69 -3.08 40.33
N PHE A 426 -11.43 -4.14 40.59
CA PHE A 426 -12.75 -4.40 39.98
C PHE A 426 -13.75 -4.81 41.07
N GLY A 427 -15.04 -4.71 40.76
CA GLY A 427 -16.12 -5.09 41.67
C GLY A 427 -16.22 -4.19 42.91
N ALA A 428 -15.72 -2.95 42.84
CA ALA A 428 -15.78 -2.02 43.95
C ALA A 428 -17.24 -1.71 44.31
N GLY A 429 -17.69 -2.20 45.46
CA GLY A 429 -19.08 -2.05 45.91
C GLY A 429 -20.06 -3.08 45.33
N ALA A 430 -19.57 -4.11 44.63
CA ALA A 430 -20.40 -5.24 44.20
C ALA A 430 -21.01 -5.97 45.40
N ALA A 431 -22.31 -6.26 45.34
CA ALA A 431 -23.02 -6.92 46.44
C ALA A 431 -22.69 -8.42 46.57
N ASN A 432 -22.20 -9.03 45.49
CA ASN A 432 -21.80 -10.43 45.43
C ASN A 432 -20.70 -10.65 44.36
N LEU A 433 -20.11 -11.84 44.36
CA LEU A 433 -19.07 -12.26 43.42
C LEU A 433 -19.56 -12.22 41.96
N SER A 434 -20.84 -12.55 41.73
CA SER A 434 -21.48 -12.51 40.42
C SER A 434 -21.37 -11.11 39.80
N GLU A 435 -21.77 -10.08 40.57
CA GLU A 435 -21.69 -8.67 40.17
C GLU A 435 -20.25 -8.19 40.00
N ALA A 436 -19.33 -8.63 40.86
CA ALA A 436 -17.91 -8.30 40.72
C ALA A 436 -17.30 -8.88 39.43
N MET A 437 -17.66 -10.11 39.08
CA MET A 437 -17.23 -10.75 37.83
C MET A 437 -17.88 -10.12 36.59
N ASP A 438 -19.13 -9.66 36.71
CA ASP A 438 -19.78 -8.86 35.66
C ASP A 438 -19.04 -7.56 35.41
N ASP A 439 -18.64 -6.84 36.47
CA ASP A 439 -17.88 -5.60 36.36
C ASP A 439 -16.53 -5.84 35.66
N LEU A 440 -15.80 -6.88 36.07
CA LEU A 440 -14.52 -7.25 35.45
C LEU A 440 -14.68 -7.56 33.96
N LEU A 441 -15.58 -8.49 33.61
CA LEU A 441 -15.74 -8.94 32.22
C LEU A 441 -16.35 -7.85 31.35
N THR A 442 -17.28 -7.06 31.88
CA THR A 442 -17.81 -5.89 31.17
C THR A 442 -16.69 -4.91 30.90
N THR A 443 -15.84 -4.60 31.88
CA THR A 443 -14.74 -3.65 31.67
C THR A 443 -13.67 -4.18 30.71
N LEU A 444 -13.37 -5.49 30.78
CA LEU A 444 -12.37 -6.15 29.93
C LEU A 444 -12.84 -6.32 28.48
N LEU A 445 -14.14 -6.50 28.28
CA LEU A 445 -14.76 -6.74 26.97
C LEU A 445 -15.47 -5.52 26.39
N ALA A 446 -15.68 -4.47 27.19
CA ALA A 446 -16.19 -3.19 26.73
C ALA A 446 -15.11 -2.43 25.96
N GLY A 447 -15.55 -1.68 24.97
CA GLY A 447 -14.72 -0.76 24.22
C GLY A 447 -15.59 0.00 23.25
N PRO A 448 -15.14 1.20 22.83
CA PRO A 448 -15.84 1.91 21.78
C PRO A 448 -15.86 1.04 20.52
N THR A 449 -17.01 0.98 19.86
CA THR A 449 -17.09 0.30 18.57
C THR A 449 -16.24 1.05 17.56
N LEU A 450 -15.42 0.33 16.80
CA LEU A 450 -14.70 0.91 15.68
C LEU A 450 -15.53 0.78 14.41
N ALA A 451 -15.63 1.90 13.71
CA ALA A 451 -16.34 2.03 12.46
C ALA A 451 -15.86 0.97 11.44
N GLY A 452 -16.79 0.14 10.98
CA GLY A 452 -16.53 -0.90 9.99
C GLY A 452 -15.77 -2.13 10.48
N LEU A 453 -15.57 -2.30 11.79
CA LEU A 453 -14.92 -3.46 12.39
C LEU A 453 -15.92 -4.31 13.18
N ALA A 454 -15.83 -5.63 13.00
CA ALA A 454 -16.45 -6.59 13.90
C ALA A 454 -15.55 -6.85 15.12
N ILE A 455 -16.15 -7.05 16.29
CA ILE A 455 -15.43 -7.55 17.46
C ILE A 455 -14.95 -8.97 17.18
N ARG A 456 -13.71 -9.28 17.56
CA ARG A 456 -13.12 -10.61 17.30
C ARG A 456 -13.06 -11.44 18.55
N ASP A 457 -13.21 -12.75 18.36
CA ASP A 457 -12.95 -13.71 19.43
C ASP A 457 -11.54 -13.52 19.99
N VAL A 458 -11.43 -13.76 21.30
CA VAL A 458 -10.19 -13.58 22.04
C VAL A 458 -9.94 -14.82 22.88
N GLN A 459 -8.67 -15.23 22.98
CA GLN A 459 -8.29 -16.22 23.96
C GLN A 459 -7.99 -15.50 25.28
N ILE A 460 -8.70 -15.89 26.34
CA ILE A 460 -8.48 -15.41 27.70
C ILE A 460 -7.78 -16.50 28.51
N GLU A 461 -6.74 -16.11 29.22
CA GLU A 461 -6.06 -16.92 30.23
C GLU A 461 -6.13 -16.20 31.57
N ILE A 462 -6.57 -16.89 32.62
CA ILE A 462 -6.66 -16.35 33.98
C ILE A 462 -5.92 -17.29 34.92
N ASP A 463 -4.90 -16.75 35.59
CA ASP A 463 -4.29 -17.32 36.78
C ASP A 463 -4.89 -16.62 38.00
N ALA A 464 -5.71 -17.36 38.74
CA ALA A 464 -6.41 -16.87 39.92
C ALA A 464 -5.67 -17.26 41.20
N SER A 465 -5.45 -16.29 42.08
CA SER A 465 -4.85 -16.48 43.39
C SER A 465 -5.62 -15.71 44.46
N TYR A 466 -5.58 -16.20 45.69
CA TYR A 466 -6.09 -15.54 46.87
C TYR A 466 -4.92 -14.96 47.65
N ARG A 467 -4.93 -13.66 47.94
CA ARG A 467 -3.86 -13.04 48.73
C ARG A 467 -4.24 -12.99 50.21
N ILE A 468 -3.37 -13.56 51.04
CA ILE A 468 -3.46 -13.50 52.50
C ILE A 468 -2.37 -12.54 52.97
N SER A 469 -2.73 -11.58 53.83
CA SER A 469 -1.76 -10.65 54.42
C SER A 469 -1.33 -11.18 55.79
N LEU A 470 -0.12 -11.74 55.86
CA LEU A 470 0.46 -12.29 57.09
C LEU A 470 1.35 -11.23 57.77
N GLY A 471 1.10 -10.91 59.05
CA GLY A 471 1.99 -10.03 59.83
C GLY A 471 1.28 -8.98 60.68
N ALA A 472 2.05 -8.23 61.47
CA ALA A 472 1.57 -7.06 62.21
C ALA A 472 1.26 -5.89 61.25
N GLN A 473 0.41 -4.94 61.66
CA GLN A 473 -0.19 -3.93 60.79
C GLN A 473 0.80 -3.09 59.96
N ASP A 474 2.08 -3.01 60.36
CA ASP A 474 3.07 -2.13 59.75
C ASP A 474 3.88 -2.79 58.61
N GLU A 475 3.90 -4.12 58.50
CA GLU A 475 4.56 -4.86 57.39
C GLU A 475 3.80 -6.15 57.04
N PRO A 476 2.63 -6.05 56.38
CA PRO A 476 1.93 -7.22 55.88
C PRO A 476 2.76 -7.89 54.78
N ILE A 477 3.05 -9.18 54.94
CA ILE A 477 3.60 -10.04 53.90
C ILE A 477 2.43 -10.65 53.14
N ASP A 478 2.26 -10.24 51.89
CA ASP A 478 1.27 -10.84 51.01
C ASP A 478 1.76 -12.19 50.50
N SER A 479 1.05 -13.26 50.86
CA SER A 479 1.29 -14.61 50.32
C SER A 479 0.17 -14.99 49.35
N PRO A 480 0.48 -15.21 48.05
CA PRO A 480 -0.51 -15.68 47.10
C PRO A 480 -0.76 -17.18 47.26
N VAL A 481 -2.02 -17.59 47.35
CA VAL A 481 -2.47 -18.98 47.34
C VAL A 481 -3.14 -19.24 45.99
N PRO A 482 -2.60 -20.12 45.11
CA PRO A 482 -3.20 -20.38 43.81
C PRO A 482 -4.57 -21.05 43.97
N ILE A 483 -5.52 -20.62 43.13
CA ILE A 483 -6.88 -21.15 43.06
C ILE A 483 -7.02 -22.03 41.83
N PHE A 484 -6.85 -21.47 40.62
CA PHE A 484 -6.90 -22.19 39.36
C PHE A 484 -6.15 -21.45 38.25
N LEU A 485 -5.83 -22.19 37.19
CA LEU A 485 -5.42 -21.65 35.89
C LEU A 485 -6.45 -22.10 34.85
N THR A 486 -6.97 -21.17 34.07
CA THR A 486 -7.93 -21.48 32.99
C THR A 486 -7.56 -20.75 31.71
N ARG A 487 -7.82 -21.40 30.57
CA ARG A 487 -7.53 -20.86 29.24
C ARG A 487 -8.67 -21.22 28.29
N ASN A 488 -9.37 -20.22 27.79
CA ASN A 488 -10.56 -20.42 26.95
C ASN A 488 -10.56 -19.42 25.79
N THR A 489 -11.15 -19.81 24.66
CA THR A 489 -11.48 -18.88 23.59
C THR A 489 -12.91 -18.38 23.80
N LEU A 490 -13.09 -17.06 23.90
CA LEU A 490 -14.39 -16.44 24.09
C LEU A 490 -15.00 -16.08 22.74
N ALA A 491 -16.23 -16.54 22.50
CA ALA A 491 -17.04 -16.10 21.38
C ALA A 491 -17.59 -14.70 21.67
N LEU A 492 -17.05 -13.69 20.98
CA LEU A 492 -17.51 -12.29 21.09
C LEU A 492 -18.42 -11.90 19.92
N SER A 493 -18.28 -12.60 18.79
CA SER A 493 -19.16 -12.50 17.63
C SER A 493 -20.31 -13.53 17.72
N PRO A 494 -21.50 -13.24 17.16
CA PRO A 494 -22.58 -14.22 17.06
C PRO A 494 -22.22 -15.48 16.26
N SER A 495 -21.15 -15.45 15.46
CA SER A 495 -20.58 -16.65 14.85
C SER A 495 -19.62 -17.33 15.82
N ILE A 496 -20.09 -18.38 16.50
CA ILE A 496 -19.25 -19.18 17.40
C ILE A 496 -18.24 -19.94 16.53
N ALA A 497 -16.97 -19.56 16.58
CA ALA A 497 -15.90 -20.38 16.02
C ALA A 497 -15.83 -21.72 16.76
N ASP A 498 -15.43 -22.78 16.05
CA ASP A 498 -15.39 -24.12 16.60
C ASP A 498 -14.44 -24.18 17.81
N GLY A 499 -14.97 -24.53 18.99
CA GLY A 499 -14.23 -24.54 20.26
C GLY A 499 -14.27 -23.23 21.07
N SER A 500 -14.92 -22.16 20.60
CA SER A 500 -15.18 -20.95 21.41
C SER A 500 -16.36 -21.17 22.39
N ILE A 501 -16.30 -20.61 23.60
CA ILE A 501 -17.40 -20.63 24.59
C ILE A 501 -18.05 -19.24 24.73
N PRO A 502 -19.37 -19.16 25.01
CA PRO A 502 -20.02 -17.89 25.32
C PRO A 502 -19.43 -17.23 26.57
N VAL A 503 -19.36 -15.89 26.58
CA VAL A 503 -18.86 -15.11 27.73
C VAL A 503 -19.62 -15.44 29.02
N THR A 504 -20.93 -15.64 28.94
CA THR A 504 -21.77 -16.02 30.10
C THR A 504 -21.41 -17.39 30.67
N ALA A 505 -21.07 -18.36 29.83
CA ALA A 505 -20.63 -19.69 30.27
C ALA A 505 -19.23 -19.62 30.90
N PHE A 506 -18.31 -18.87 30.29
CA PHE A 506 -16.98 -18.63 30.87
C PHE A 506 -17.07 -17.99 32.25
N ARG A 507 -17.87 -16.93 32.38
CA ARG A 507 -18.15 -16.25 33.66
C ARG A 507 -18.64 -17.23 34.72
N GLN A 508 -19.63 -18.04 34.40
CA GLN A 508 -20.20 -18.99 35.35
C GLN A 508 -19.15 -20.02 35.80
N ASN A 509 -18.32 -20.53 34.87
CA ASN A 509 -17.26 -21.48 35.20
C ASN A 509 -16.22 -20.88 36.17
N VAL A 510 -15.88 -19.59 36.01
CA VAL A 510 -14.97 -18.88 36.92
C VAL A 510 -15.61 -18.72 38.31
N ILE A 511 -16.87 -18.30 38.38
CA ILE A 511 -17.61 -18.16 39.64
C ILE A 511 -17.70 -19.51 40.38
N ASP A 512 -18.09 -20.57 39.68
CA ASP A 512 -18.22 -21.90 40.26
C ASP A 512 -16.88 -22.41 40.81
N ALA A 513 -15.78 -22.18 40.09
CA ALA A 513 -14.44 -22.54 40.54
C ALA A 513 -14.01 -21.77 41.80
N LEU A 514 -14.30 -20.47 41.87
CA LEU A 514 -14.03 -19.63 43.04
C LEU A 514 -14.85 -20.06 44.27
N ILE A 515 -16.15 -20.32 44.08
CA ILE A 515 -17.04 -20.80 45.15
C ILE A 515 -16.59 -22.17 45.66
N ALA A 516 -16.26 -23.09 44.75
CA ALA A 516 -15.79 -24.43 45.12
C ALA A 516 -14.47 -24.37 45.92
N TRP A 517 -13.53 -23.51 45.49
CA TRP A 517 -12.28 -23.29 46.22
C TRP A 517 -12.53 -22.68 47.60
N HIS A 518 -13.36 -21.64 47.69
CA HIS A 518 -13.69 -20.98 48.96
C HIS A 518 -14.35 -21.96 49.95
N ALA A 519 -15.29 -22.79 49.47
CA ALA A 519 -15.95 -23.81 50.29
C ALA A 519 -14.96 -24.87 50.83
N ALA A 520 -13.92 -25.20 50.06
CA ALA A 520 -12.90 -26.16 50.45
C ALA A 520 -11.86 -25.58 51.43
N MET A 521 -11.45 -24.32 51.25
CA MET A 521 -10.37 -23.70 52.02
C MET A 521 -10.84 -22.93 53.25
N GLN A 522 -12.06 -22.38 53.22
CA GLN A 522 -12.65 -21.54 54.28
C GLN A 522 -11.67 -20.50 54.87
N PRO A 523 -11.09 -19.62 54.04
CA PRO A 523 -10.13 -18.63 54.53
C PRO A 523 -10.80 -17.62 55.49
N GLU A 524 -10.17 -17.34 56.63
CA GLU A 524 -10.70 -16.44 57.68
C GLU A 524 -10.12 -15.00 57.61
N ASP A 525 -9.27 -14.68 56.63
CA ASP A 525 -8.57 -13.39 56.58
C ASP A 525 -9.48 -12.23 56.16
N THR A 526 -9.60 -11.25 57.07
CA THR A 526 -10.37 -10.01 56.89
C THR A 526 -9.78 -9.01 55.89
N ARG A 527 -8.54 -9.20 55.41
CA ARG A 527 -7.91 -8.29 54.43
C ARG A 527 -7.71 -8.93 53.07
N ALA A 528 -8.30 -10.09 52.85
CA ALA A 528 -8.04 -10.84 51.65
C ALA A 528 -8.65 -10.24 50.39
N ALA A 529 -7.97 -10.48 49.28
CA ALA A 529 -8.43 -10.12 47.95
C ALA A 529 -8.25 -11.31 47.00
N ILE A 530 -9.18 -11.44 46.05
CA ILE A 530 -9.02 -12.30 44.89
C ILE A 530 -8.18 -11.54 43.89
N HIS A 531 -7.12 -12.16 43.38
CA HIS A 531 -6.23 -11.60 42.38
C HIS A 531 -6.23 -12.46 41.13
N PHE A 532 -6.33 -11.81 39.98
CA PHE A 532 -6.21 -12.39 38.66
C PHE A 532 -4.99 -11.82 37.94
N ALA A 533 -4.16 -12.71 37.42
CA ALA A 533 -3.27 -12.39 36.31
C ALA A 533 -3.98 -12.81 35.01
N ILE A 534 -4.33 -11.83 34.18
CA ILE A 534 -5.16 -12.01 32.98
C ILE A 534 -4.30 -11.79 31.74
N THR A 535 -4.26 -12.75 30.83
CA THR A 535 -3.69 -12.58 29.49
C THR A 535 -4.80 -12.66 28.46
N LEU A 536 -4.89 -11.65 27.59
CA LEU A 536 -5.69 -11.71 26.37
C LEU A 536 -4.78 -11.97 25.18
N SER A 537 -5.15 -12.89 24.29
CA SER A 537 -4.43 -13.21 23.07
C SER A 537 -5.36 -13.26 21.86
N ALA A 538 -4.86 -12.93 20.67
CA ALA A 538 -5.62 -13.06 19.43
C ALA A 538 -6.04 -14.52 19.18
N ALA A 539 -7.31 -14.74 18.86
CA ALA A 539 -7.83 -16.07 18.53
C ALA A 539 -7.48 -16.46 17.07
N GLY A 540 -7.47 -17.76 16.78
CA GLY A 540 -7.35 -18.29 15.41
C GLY A 540 -5.92 -18.45 14.86
N ALA A 541 -4.90 -17.92 15.53
CA ALA A 541 -3.50 -18.18 15.18
C ALA A 541 -3.04 -19.54 15.73
N LYS A 542 -2.17 -20.26 15.00
CA LYS A 542 -1.51 -21.50 15.49
C LYS A 542 -0.76 -21.27 16.81
N THR A 543 -0.20 -20.09 16.96
CA THR A 543 0.44 -19.59 18.18
C THR A 543 -0.27 -18.30 18.60
N PRO A 544 -1.03 -18.31 19.71
CA PRO A 544 -1.76 -17.15 20.18
C PRO A 544 -0.79 -15.99 20.44
N THR A 545 -1.03 -14.86 19.80
CA THR A 545 -0.22 -13.66 20.00
C THR A 545 -0.80 -12.88 21.18
N PRO A 546 -0.06 -12.65 22.27
CA PRO A 546 -0.56 -11.92 23.42
C PRO A 546 -0.84 -10.46 23.03
N LEU A 547 -1.99 -9.96 23.44
CA LEU A 547 -2.47 -8.61 23.19
C LEU A 547 -2.32 -7.72 24.42
N VAL A 548 -2.59 -8.26 25.62
CA VAL A 548 -2.38 -7.57 26.89
C VAL A 548 -2.18 -8.58 28.02
N PHE A 549 -1.35 -8.22 28.99
CA PHE A 549 -1.17 -8.93 30.24
C PHE A 549 -1.40 -7.99 31.43
N LEU A 550 -2.43 -8.29 32.24
CA LEU A 550 -2.77 -7.58 33.47
C LEU A 550 -2.34 -8.46 34.66
N GLY A 551 -1.23 -8.12 35.32
CA GLY A 551 -0.67 -8.99 36.37
C GLY A 551 -1.37 -8.89 37.73
N GLN A 552 -2.16 -7.85 37.96
CA GLN A 552 -2.77 -7.57 39.27
C GLN A 552 -4.18 -6.98 39.14
N ALA A 553 -5.12 -7.69 38.53
CA ALA A 553 -6.53 -7.34 38.62
C ALA A 553 -7.14 -7.98 39.88
N GLY A 554 -7.65 -7.20 40.83
CA GLY A 554 -8.15 -7.73 42.09
C GLY A 554 -9.49 -7.17 42.54
N ALA A 555 -10.21 -7.98 43.33
CA ALA A 555 -11.42 -7.60 44.04
C ALA A 555 -11.25 -7.86 45.54
N ILE A 556 -11.58 -6.86 46.35
CA ILE A 556 -11.56 -6.96 47.81
C ILE A 556 -12.76 -7.81 48.24
N VAL A 557 -12.52 -8.83 49.07
CA VAL A 557 -13.60 -9.66 49.63
C VAL A 557 -14.21 -8.92 50.84
N PRO A 558 -15.51 -8.57 50.84
CA PRO A 558 -16.11 -7.83 51.95
C PRO A 558 -16.17 -8.67 53.23
N ILE A 559 -15.52 -8.18 54.30
CA ILE A 559 -15.41 -8.83 55.62
C ILE A 559 -16.77 -9.23 56.22
N ALA A 560 -17.79 -8.41 56.00
CA ALA A 560 -19.07 -8.50 56.70
C ALA A 560 -20.13 -9.35 55.98
N GLN A 561 -19.81 -9.96 54.84
CA GLN A 561 -20.80 -10.59 53.97
C GLN A 561 -20.35 -12.00 53.57
N ALA A 562 -20.58 -12.99 54.44
CA ALA A 562 -20.44 -14.41 54.06
C ALA A 562 -21.31 -14.76 52.83
N ASP A 563 -22.41 -14.03 52.63
CA ASP A 563 -23.28 -14.13 51.47
C ASP A 563 -22.70 -13.50 50.19
N TRP A 564 -21.56 -12.81 50.24
CA TRP A 564 -20.93 -12.23 49.05
C TRP A 564 -20.51 -13.30 48.04
N TRP A 565 -20.17 -14.50 48.52
CA TRP A 565 -19.85 -15.66 47.68
C TRP A 565 -21.09 -16.32 47.05
N ARG A 566 -22.32 -15.88 47.38
CA ARG A 566 -23.58 -16.51 46.96
C ARG A 566 -24.23 -15.82 45.78
#